data_AF-A0A2T4WVC9-F1
#
_entry.id   AF-A0A2T4WVC9-F1
#
_cell.length_a   1.000
_cell.length_b   1.000
_cell.length_c   1.000
_cell.angle_alpha   90.00
_cell.angle_beta   90.00
_cell.angle_gamma   90.00
#
_symmetry.space_group_name_H-M   'P 1'
#
loop_
_entity.id
_entity.type
_entity.pdbx_description
1 polymer ?
#
loop_
_entity_poly.entity_id
_entity_poly.type
_entity_poly.pdbx_seq_one_letter_code
_entity_poly.pdbx_strand_id
1 'polypeptide(L)'
;RLPLELDLESSAKGNDGMVNKREQILRQAILHFDAAISLDPNYAPAYLNKACAYALLNDTVRARFYAETETKQAALVGHFPKTSTDADILIGILDFRAGNATAAEAAFATAAGSGSALGAHNLRVLRNEPQPTEIPPSAGLRREKIDDKTIAAISADPQFVPSKDVSVGPNLMFRQNPAEGPGSKLFISQNLVNDEIVFLHLTNPAYQEPTARGISLGDDRATVVEKYGEPTTAVETPRGQIMVYKAILFILDNHGKVARWGNYLISS
;
A
#
# COMPACT_ATOMS: atom_id res chain seq x y z
N ARG A 1 -11.31 -1.84 1.95
CA ARG A 1 -9.98 -2.49 1.85
C ARG A 1 -9.52 -2.35 0.41
N LEU A 2 -8.24 -2.05 0.20
CA LEU A 2 -7.58 -1.98 -1.11
C LEU A 2 -7.72 -3.32 -1.85
N PRO A 3 -7.49 -3.36 -3.18
CA PRO A 3 -7.53 -4.61 -3.90
C PRO A 3 -6.37 -5.46 -3.39
N LEU A 4 -6.72 -6.50 -2.61
CA LEU A 4 -5.82 -7.60 -2.35
C LEU A 4 -5.43 -8.16 -3.73
N GLU A 5 -4.13 -8.19 -4.02
CA GLU A 5 -3.50 -8.94 -5.13
C GLU A 5 -3.54 -8.31 -6.54
N LEU A 6 -3.09 -7.06 -6.66
CA LEU A 6 -2.55 -6.55 -7.94
C LEU A 6 -1.04 -6.81 -8.07
N ASP A 7 -0.53 -7.82 -7.38
CA ASP A 7 0.85 -8.27 -7.40
C ASP A 7 0.87 -9.76 -7.79
N LEU A 8 1.63 -10.09 -8.84
CA LEU A 8 1.82 -11.45 -9.35
C LEU A 8 2.29 -12.42 -8.26
N GLU A 9 3.18 -12.01 -7.35
CA GLU A 9 3.72 -12.89 -6.31
C GLU A 9 2.68 -13.24 -5.24
N SER A 10 1.79 -12.31 -4.91
CA SER A 10 0.71 -12.55 -3.95
C SER A 10 -0.29 -13.61 -4.41
N SER A 11 -0.42 -13.81 -5.73
CA SER A 11 -1.33 -14.81 -6.28
C SER A 11 -0.82 -16.26 -6.21
N ALA A 12 0.48 -16.44 -5.95
CA ALA A 12 1.13 -17.75 -5.98
C ALA A 12 1.22 -18.44 -4.60
N LYS A 13 0.92 -17.76 -3.49
CA LYS A 13 1.08 -18.30 -2.14
C LYS A 13 -0.27 -18.60 -1.47
N GLY A 14 -0.69 -19.86 -1.54
CA GLY A 14 -1.75 -20.40 -0.70
C GLY A 14 -1.40 -21.83 -0.30
N ASN A 15 -0.66 -22.02 0.79
CA ASN A 15 -0.48 -23.34 1.40
C ASN A 15 -1.75 -23.76 2.14
N ASP A 16 -2.07 -25.04 2.01
CA ASP A 16 -3.32 -25.72 2.37
C ASP A 16 -3.69 -25.62 3.86
N GLY A 17 -4.95 -25.23 4.12
CA GLY A 17 -5.56 -25.20 5.46
C GLY A 17 -6.56 -24.05 5.67
N MET A 18 -6.43 -22.93 4.94
CA MET A 18 -7.31 -21.75 5.05
C MET A 18 -8.23 -21.52 3.85
N VAL A 19 -8.24 -22.42 2.87
CA VAL A 19 -8.94 -22.27 1.56
C VAL A 19 -10.42 -21.92 1.74
N ASN A 20 -11.15 -22.67 2.57
CA ASN A 20 -12.58 -22.46 2.80
C ASN A 20 -12.90 -21.11 3.48
N LYS A 21 -12.06 -20.68 4.44
CA LYS A 21 -12.26 -19.39 5.13
C LYS A 21 -11.95 -18.21 4.22
N ARG A 22 -10.90 -18.31 3.39
CA ARG A 22 -10.56 -17.30 2.38
C ARG A 22 -11.69 -17.16 1.38
N GLU A 23 -12.21 -18.27 0.86
CA GLU A 23 -13.34 -18.26 -0.07
C GLU A 23 -14.58 -17.57 0.54
N GLN A 24 -14.95 -17.92 1.78
CA GLN A 24 -16.08 -17.31 2.47
C GLN A 24 -15.91 -15.79 2.62
N ILE A 25 -14.71 -15.33 3.02
CA ILE A 25 -14.41 -13.90 3.17
C ILE A 25 -14.51 -13.18 1.82
N LEU A 26 -14.03 -13.79 0.74
CA LEU A 26 -14.10 -13.20 -0.61
C LEU A 26 -15.55 -13.09 -1.09
N ARG A 27 -16.38 -14.11 -0.87
CA ARG A 27 -17.82 -14.08 -1.20
C ARG A 27 -18.55 -13.01 -0.38
N GLN A 28 -18.23 -12.88 0.91
CA GLN A 28 -18.78 -11.81 1.74
C GLN A 28 -18.31 -10.43 1.27
N ALA A 29 -17.06 -10.28 0.85
CA ALA A 29 -16.54 -9.03 0.31
C ALA A 29 -17.31 -8.60 -0.96
N ILE A 30 -17.64 -9.54 -1.85
CA ILE A 30 -18.47 -9.27 -3.03
C ILE A 30 -19.82 -8.65 -2.64
N LEU A 31 -20.51 -9.20 -1.63
CA LEU A 31 -21.77 -8.64 -1.15
C LEU A 31 -21.62 -7.22 -0.59
N HIS A 32 -20.51 -6.93 0.09
CA HIS A 32 -20.22 -5.58 0.56
C HIS A 32 -19.96 -4.61 -0.60
N PHE A 33 -19.31 -5.07 -1.68
CA PHE A 33 -19.12 -4.25 -2.87
C PHE A 33 -20.43 -4.05 -3.63
N ASP A 34 -21.33 -5.04 -3.67
CA ASP A 34 -22.68 -4.87 -4.23
C ASP A 34 -23.47 -3.80 -3.49
N ALA A 35 -23.39 -3.78 -2.15
CA ALA A 35 -24.00 -2.73 -1.36
C ALA A 35 -23.37 -1.35 -1.64
N ALA A 36 -22.05 -1.27 -1.77
CA ALA A 36 -21.37 -0.01 -2.11
C ALA A 36 -21.77 0.50 -3.50
N ILE A 37 -21.84 -0.38 -4.49
CA ILE A 37 -22.30 -0.07 -5.86
C ILE A 37 -23.76 0.41 -5.86
N SER A 38 -24.62 -0.22 -5.05
CA SER A 38 -26.03 0.18 -4.93
C SER A 38 -26.20 1.58 -4.33
N LEU A 39 -25.27 1.98 -3.45
CA LEU A 39 -25.26 3.31 -2.83
C LEU A 39 -24.68 4.37 -3.76
N ASP A 40 -23.60 4.06 -4.47
CA ASP A 40 -22.98 4.94 -5.46
C ASP A 40 -22.54 4.12 -6.70
N PRO A 41 -23.36 4.13 -7.77
CA PRO A 41 -23.05 3.43 -9.01
C PRO A 41 -21.81 3.97 -9.74
N ASN A 42 -21.32 5.16 -9.38
CA ASN A 42 -20.12 5.74 -9.98
C ASN A 42 -18.86 5.47 -9.14
N TYR A 43 -18.98 4.73 -8.02
CA TYR A 43 -17.85 4.42 -7.15
C TYR A 43 -16.98 3.29 -7.72
N ALA A 44 -16.13 3.64 -8.68
CA ALA A 44 -15.22 2.73 -9.39
C ALA A 44 -14.41 1.79 -8.47
N PRO A 45 -13.90 2.22 -7.30
CA PRO A 45 -13.17 1.32 -6.41
C PRO A 45 -13.97 0.10 -5.94
N ALA A 46 -15.30 0.18 -5.83
CA ALA A 46 -16.11 -0.99 -5.46
C ALA A 46 -16.11 -2.05 -6.58
N TYR A 47 -16.24 -1.62 -7.84
CA TYR A 47 -16.17 -2.51 -9.00
C TYR A 47 -14.79 -3.16 -9.14
N LEU A 48 -13.71 -2.40 -8.99
CA LEU A 48 -12.36 -2.95 -9.07
C LEU A 48 -12.11 -4.00 -7.98
N ASN A 49 -12.47 -3.69 -6.72
CA ASN A 49 -12.27 -4.63 -5.63
C ASN A 49 -13.14 -5.89 -5.79
N LYS A 50 -14.33 -5.75 -6.37
CA LYS A 50 -15.18 -6.88 -6.77
C LYS A 50 -14.53 -7.73 -7.87
N ALA A 51 -13.92 -7.10 -8.87
CA ALA A 51 -13.15 -7.79 -9.91
C ALA A 51 -11.97 -8.57 -9.32
N CYS A 52 -11.20 -7.97 -8.42
CA CYS A 52 -10.13 -8.65 -7.69
C CYS A 52 -10.68 -9.83 -6.88
N ALA A 53 -11.78 -9.66 -6.14
CA ALA A 53 -12.39 -10.76 -5.39
C ALA A 53 -12.78 -11.94 -6.30
N TYR A 54 -13.29 -11.69 -7.50
CA TYR A 54 -13.53 -12.75 -8.48
C TYR A 54 -12.24 -13.39 -9.01
N ALA A 55 -11.20 -12.60 -9.29
CA ALA A 55 -9.91 -13.13 -9.72
C ALA A 55 -9.27 -14.05 -8.65
N LEU A 56 -9.49 -13.75 -7.37
CA LEU A 56 -9.06 -14.55 -6.23
C LEU A 56 -9.87 -15.84 -6.03
N LEU A 57 -11.12 -15.83 -6.50
CA LEU A 57 -11.99 -17.01 -6.56
C LEU A 57 -11.76 -17.82 -7.85
N ASN A 58 -10.75 -17.48 -8.66
CA ASN A 58 -10.48 -18.04 -9.98
C ASN A 58 -11.63 -17.90 -10.99
N ASP A 59 -12.56 -16.97 -10.76
CA ASP A 59 -13.59 -16.63 -11.72
C ASP A 59 -13.09 -15.54 -12.67
N THR A 60 -12.28 -15.95 -13.63
CA THR A 60 -11.60 -15.04 -14.56
C THR A 60 -12.57 -14.31 -15.49
N VAL A 61 -13.70 -14.93 -15.82
CA VAL A 61 -14.74 -14.33 -16.69
C VAL A 61 -15.38 -13.14 -16.00
N ARG A 62 -15.87 -13.30 -14.76
CA ARG A 62 -16.45 -12.18 -14.00
C ARG A 62 -15.39 -11.16 -13.62
N ALA A 63 -14.19 -11.60 -13.23
CA ALA A 63 -13.09 -10.69 -12.94
C ALA A 63 -12.80 -9.75 -14.11
N ARG A 64 -12.63 -10.32 -15.32
CA ARG A 64 -12.37 -9.53 -16.53
C ARG A 64 -13.53 -8.60 -16.85
N PHE A 65 -14.78 -9.10 -16.83
CA PHE A 65 -15.95 -8.27 -17.08
C PHE A 65 -16.01 -7.04 -16.16
N TYR A 66 -15.89 -7.25 -14.84
CA TYR A 66 -15.93 -6.14 -13.88
C TYR A 66 -14.71 -5.20 -14.02
N ALA A 67 -13.54 -5.70 -14.40
CA ALA A 67 -12.35 -4.87 -14.61
C ALA A 67 -12.45 -4.03 -15.89
N GLU A 68 -12.75 -4.65 -17.03
CA GLU A 68 -12.74 -4.01 -18.36
C GLU A 68 -13.95 -3.13 -18.61
N THR A 69 -15.11 -3.52 -18.08
CA THR A 69 -16.38 -2.84 -18.39
C THR A 69 -16.79 -1.94 -17.24
N GLU A 70 -17.20 -2.53 -16.12
CA GLU A 70 -17.86 -1.79 -15.04
C GLU A 70 -16.90 -0.82 -14.34
N THR A 71 -15.68 -1.26 -14.02
CA THR A 71 -14.68 -0.41 -13.38
C THR A 71 -14.27 0.74 -14.28
N LYS A 72 -14.01 0.49 -15.57
CA LYS A 72 -13.62 1.54 -16.53
C LYS A 72 -14.72 2.58 -16.71
N GLN A 73 -15.97 2.13 -16.86
CA GLN A 73 -17.12 3.03 -17.01
C GLN A 73 -17.32 3.88 -15.75
N ALA A 74 -17.34 3.26 -14.56
CA ALA A 74 -17.48 3.98 -13.31
C ALA A 74 -16.29 4.92 -13.05
N ALA A 75 -15.07 4.52 -13.44
CA ALA A 75 -13.88 5.35 -13.28
C ALA A 75 -13.91 6.59 -14.17
N LEU A 76 -14.43 6.46 -15.40
CA LEU A 76 -14.63 7.58 -16.30
C LEU A 76 -15.65 8.58 -15.74
N VAL A 77 -16.81 8.10 -15.32
CA VAL A 77 -17.91 8.95 -14.82
C VAL A 77 -17.57 9.55 -13.45
N GLY A 78 -17.05 8.72 -12.54
CA GLY A 78 -16.70 9.09 -11.17
C GLY A 78 -15.33 9.78 -11.02
N HIS A 79 -14.60 9.98 -12.11
CA HIS A 79 -13.27 10.62 -12.13
C HIS A 79 -12.24 9.90 -11.24
N PHE A 80 -12.09 8.58 -11.44
CA PHE A 80 -11.12 7.73 -10.75
C PHE A 80 -9.99 7.24 -11.70
N PRO A 81 -9.12 8.12 -12.21
CA PRO A 81 -8.10 7.74 -13.19
C PRO A 81 -7.15 6.65 -12.68
N LYS A 82 -6.78 6.70 -11.40
CA LYS A 82 -5.95 5.66 -10.77
C LYS A 82 -6.64 4.29 -10.78
N THR A 83 -7.92 4.23 -10.41
CA THR A 83 -8.69 2.99 -10.42
C THR A 83 -8.82 2.41 -11.82
N SER A 84 -8.88 3.28 -12.85
CA SER A 84 -8.79 2.85 -14.24
C SER A 84 -7.45 2.18 -14.52
N THR A 85 -6.31 2.79 -14.14
CA THR A 85 -4.98 2.16 -14.31
C THR A 85 -4.86 0.84 -13.54
N ASP A 86 -5.36 0.78 -12.31
CA ASP A 86 -5.34 -0.45 -11.50
C ASP A 86 -6.18 -1.58 -12.15
N ALA A 87 -7.25 -1.24 -12.87
CA ALA A 87 -8.00 -2.21 -13.66
C ALA A 87 -7.18 -2.79 -14.82
N ASP A 88 -6.38 -1.97 -15.50
CA ASP A 88 -5.47 -2.45 -16.56
C ASP A 88 -4.41 -3.41 -16.02
N ILE A 89 -3.92 -3.16 -14.80
CA ILE A 89 -2.98 -4.06 -14.13
C ILE A 89 -3.65 -5.41 -13.83
N LEU A 90 -4.89 -5.41 -13.32
CA LEU A 90 -5.64 -6.65 -13.10
C LEU A 90 -5.82 -7.43 -14.40
N ILE A 91 -6.16 -6.74 -15.50
CA ILE A 91 -6.30 -7.34 -16.82
C ILE A 91 -4.99 -7.97 -17.27
N GLY A 92 -3.86 -7.27 -17.12
CA GLY A 92 -2.53 -7.80 -17.42
C GLY A 92 -2.19 -9.04 -16.60
N ILE A 93 -2.56 -9.08 -15.31
CA ILE A 93 -2.40 -10.28 -14.47
C ILE A 93 -3.25 -11.45 -15.00
N LEU A 94 -4.50 -11.19 -15.41
CA LEU A 94 -5.37 -12.20 -15.99
C LEU A 94 -4.83 -12.73 -17.33
N ASP A 95 -4.27 -11.84 -18.17
CA ASP A 95 -3.60 -12.21 -19.42
C ASP A 95 -2.37 -13.08 -19.18
N PHE A 96 -1.53 -12.70 -18.22
CA PHE A 96 -0.36 -13.51 -17.84
C PHE A 96 -0.76 -14.91 -17.40
N ARG A 97 -1.78 -15.04 -16.54
CA ARG A 97 -2.32 -16.33 -16.09
C ARG A 97 -2.91 -17.16 -17.24
N ALA A 98 -3.41 -16.51 -18.28
CA ALA A 98 -3.91 -17.18 -19.49
C ALA A 98 -2.79 -17.56 -20.49
N GLY A 99 -1.52 -17.28 -20.19
CA GLY A 99 -0.38 -17.52 -21.08
C GLY A 99 -0.11 -16.40 -22.09
N ASN A 100 -0.84 -15.28 -22.01
CA ASN A 100 -0.71 -14.14 -22.91
C ASN A 100 0.32 -13.12 -22.38
N ALA A 101 1.58 -13.53 -22.26
CA ALA A 101 2.64 -12.69 -21.68
C ALA A 101 2.84 -11.35 -22.40
N THR A 102 2.69 -11.30 -23.73
CA THR A 102 2.81 -10.06 -24.51
C THR A 102 1.76 -9.01 -24.14
N ALA A 103 0.51 -9.45 -23.93
CA ALA A 103 -0.57 -8.55 -23.53
C ALA A 103 -0.37 -8.05 -22.09
N ALA A 104 0.04 -8.95 -21.19
CA ALA A 104 0.39 -8.61 -19.83
C ALA A 104 1.53 -7.58 -19.76
N GLU A 105 2.60 -7.79 -20.53
CA GLU A 105 3.73 -6.87 -20.59
C GLU A 105 3.30 -5.47 -21.08
N ALA A 106 2.48 -5.40 -22.13
CA ALA A 106 1.97 -4.13 -22.65
C ALA A 106 1.13 -3.37 -21.61
N ALA A 107 0.26 -4.09 -20.88
CA ALA A 107 -0.55 -3.51 -19.80
C ALA A 107 0.33 -2.98 -18.65
N PHE A 108 1.29 -3.78 -18.18
CA PHE A 108 2.20 -3.38 -17.10
C PHE A 108 3.10 -2.21 -17.52
N ALA A 109 3.62 -2.19 -18.75
CA ALA A 109 4.43 -1.11 -19.28
C ALA A 109 3.63 0.21 -19.38
N THR A 110 2.38 0.14 -19.82
CA THR A 110 1.48 1.30 -19.89
C THR A 110 1.20 1.86 -18.49
N ALA A 111 0.88 0.98 -17.53
CA ALA A 111 0.68 1.38 -16.14
C ALA A 111 1.95 1.99 -15.52
N ALA A 112 3.11 1.38 -15.76
CA ALA A 112 4.40 1.88 -15.30
C ALA A 112 4.72 3.27 -15.88
N GLY A 113 4.50 3.46 -17.18
CA GLY A 113 4.67 4.76 -17.86
C GLY A 113 3.74 5.86 -17.34
N SER A 114 2.61 5.48 -16.73
CA SER A 114 1.67 6.38 -16.06
C SER A 114 2.04 6.65 -14.59
N GLY A 115 3.19 6.16 -14.13
CA GLY A 115 3.67 6.33 -12.74
C GLY A 115 3.17 5.28 -11.75
N SER A 116 2.49 4.22 -12.19
CA SER A 116 2.05 3.14 -11.29
C SER A 116 3.22 2.27 -10.86
N ALA A 117 3.52 2.24 -9.55
CA ALA A 117 4.55 1.34 -9.04
C ALA A 117 4.13 -0.12 -9.08
N LEU A 118 2.84 -0.43 -8.99
CA LEU A 118 2.33 -1.79 -9.22
C LEU A 118 2.56 -2.22 -10.68
N GLY A 119 2.33 -1.33 -11.65
CA GLY A 119 2.66 -1.59 -13.05
C GLY A 119 4.15 -1.88 -13.23
N ALA A 120 5.01 -1.01 -12.67
CA ALA A 120 6.46 -1.18 -12.75
C ALA A 120 6.95 -2.45 -12.03
N HIS A 121 6.34 -2.83 -10.91
CA HIS A 121 6.67 -4.06 -10.20
C HIS A 121 6.29 -5.31 -11.01
N ASN A 122 5.04 -5.39 -11.48
CA ASN A 122 4.59 -6.53 -12.29
C ASN A 122 5.38 -6.67 -13.59
N LEU A 123 5.78 -5.55 -14.22
CA LEU A 123 6.64 -5.57 -15.40
C LEU A 123 8.01 -6.20 -15.10
N ARG A 124 8.63 -5.81 -13.98
CA ARG A 124 9.92 -6.38 -13.53
C ARG A 124 9.81 -7.86 -13.25
N VAL A 125 8.76 -8.28 -12.53
CA VAL A 125 8.48 -9.69 -12.25
C VAL A 125 8.31 -10.48 -13.55
N LEU A 126 7.50 -9.99 -14.48
CA LEU A 126 7.26 -10.64 -15.77
C LEU A 126 8.57 -10.82 -16.58
N ARG A 127 9.45 -9.81 -16.55
CA ARG A 127 10.74 -9.83 -17.26
C ARG A 127 11.86 -10.55 -16.51
N ASN A 128 11.58 -11.06 -15.30
CA ASN A 128 12.59 -11.65 -14.42
C ASN A 128 13.77 -10.68 -14.14
N GLU A 129 13.45 -9.39 -14.03
CA GLU A 129 14.42 -8.35 -13.68
C GLU A 129 14.69 -8.36 -12.17
N PRO A 130 15.93 -8.06 -11.73
CA PRO A 130 16.25 -8.00 -10.32
C PRO A 130 15.38 -6.95 -9.62
N GLN A 131 14.89 -7.30 -8.43
CA GLN A 131 14.19 -6.33 -7.59
C GLN A 131 15.18 -5.22 -7.21
N PRO A 132 14.85 -3.95 -7.46
CA PRO A 132 15.68 -2.83 -7.11
C PRO A 132 15.80 -2.78 -5.57
N THR A 133 16.99 -2.40 -5.12
CA THR A 133 17.36 -2.49 -3.71
C THR A 133 17.43 -1.11 -3.07
N GLU A 134 17.15 -1.08 -1.77
CA GLU A 134 17.33 0.12 -0.96
C GLU A 134 18.81 0.53 -0.95
N ILE A 135 19.08 1.82 -1.17
CA ILE A 135 20.41 2.40 -1.02
C ILE A 135 20.72 2.52 0.48
N PRO A 136 21.81 1.89 0.98
CA PRO A 136 22.16 1.97 2.39
C PRO A 136 22.53 3.40 2.81
N PRO A 137 22.36 3.75 4.10
CA PRO A 137 22.76 5.06 4.59
C PRO A 137 24.28 5.25 4.48
N SER A 138 24.71 6.47 4.18
CA SER A 138 26.14 6.81 4.21
C SER A 138 26.71 6.72 5.63
N ALA A 139 28.00 6.41 5.73
CA ALA A 139 28.70 6.44 7.01
C ALA A 139 28.62 7.85 7.62
N GLY A 140 28.31 7.92 8.91
CA GLY A 140 28.16 9.19 9.63
C GLY A 140 26.81 9.89 9.46
N LEU A 141 25.83 9.28 8.76
CA LEU A 141 24.47 9.81 8.70
C LEU A 141 23.90 9.94 10.12
N ARG A 142 23.37 11.13 10.44
CA ARG A 142 22.72 11.37 11.73
C ARG A 142 21.54 10.42 11.93
N ARG A 143 21.29 10.03 13.18
CA ARG A 143 20.06 9.28 13.53
C ARG A 143 18.83 10.13 13.18
N GLU A 144 17.83 9.47 12.62
CA GLU A 144 16.59 10.14 12.25
C GLU A 144 15.84 10.61 13.49
N LYS A 145 15.31 11.84 13.40
CA LYS A 145 14.56 12.48 14.49
C LYS A 145 13.34 13.20 13.93
N ILE A 146 12.25 13.13 14.68
CA ILE A 146 11.05 13.93 14.46
C ILE A 146 10.72 14.61 15.79
N ASP A 147 10.48 15.92 15.79
CA ASP A 147 10.31 16.72 17.02
C ASP A 147 11.43 16.44 18.05
N ASP A 148 12.69 16.43 17.59
CA ASP A 148 13.92 16.13 18.35
C ASP A 148 14.01 14.75 19.03
N LYS A 149 13.01 13.89 18.83
CA LYS A 149 12.96 12.54 19.40
C LYS A 149 13.38 11.48 18.38
N THR A 150 14.12 10.48 18.85
CA THR A 150 14.40 9.27 18.05
C THR A 150 13.35 8.20 18.34
N ILE A 151 12.99 7.37 17.35
CA ILE A 151 12.03 6.28 17.55
C ILE A 151 12.44 5.33 18.68
N ALA A 152 13.74 5.07 18.84
CA ALA A 152 14.28 4.22 19.91
C ALA A 152 14.06 4.81 21.32
N ALA A 153 14.12 6.15 21.45
CA ALA A 153 13.84 6.81 22.73
C ALA A 153 12.35 6.76 23.07
N ILE A 154 11.49 6.93 22.06
CA ILE A 154 10.03 6.85 22.22
C ILE A 154 9.59 5.42 22.57
N SER A 155 10.15 4.41 21.90
CA SER A 155 9.78 3.01 22.14
C SER A 155 10.25 2.48 23.50
N ALA A 156 11.23 3.12 24.15
CA ALA A 156 11.73 2.72 25.46
C ALA A 156 10.78 3.12 26.61
N ASP A 157 10.01 4.20 26.44
CA ASP A 157 8.99 4.66 27.40
C ASP A 157 7.78 5.24 26.64
N PRO A 158 7.01 4.38 25.95
CA PRO A 158 5.87 4.84 25.18
C PRO A 158 4.78 5.33 26.12
N GLN A 159 4.30 6.55 25.88
CA GLN A 159 3.07 7.01 26.50
C GLN A 159 1.89 6.20 25.94
N PHE A 160 0.75 6.17 26.63
CA PHE A 160 -0.47 5.54 26.12
C PHE A 160 -1.70 6.35 26.52
N VAL A 161 -2.70 6.40 25.64
CA VAL A 161 -4.03 6.95 25.94
C VAL A 161 -5.04 5.81 25.80
N PRO A 162 -5.34 5.04 26.87
CA PRO A 162 -6.15 3.82 26.79
C PRO A 162 -7.52 4.01 26.14
N SER A 163 -8.10 5.21 26.24
CA SER A 163 -9.38 5.55 25.60
C SER A 163 -9.32 5.64 24.06
N LYS A 164 -8.14 5.49 23.46
CA LYS A 164 -7.91 5.53 22.01
C LYS A 164 -7.44 4.19 21.44
N ASP A 165 -7.59 3.11 22.21
CA ASP A 165 -7.28 1.76 21.77
C ASP A 165 -8.39 1.26 20.83
N VAL A 166 -7.97 0.64 19.73
CA VAL A 166 -8.84 0.08 18.70
C VAL A 166 -8.40 -1.35 18.43
N SER A 167 -9.25 -2.31 18.77
CA SER A 167 -9.02 -3.72 18.43
C SER A 167 -9.30 -3.94 16.93
N VAL A 168 -8.34 -4.52 16.24
CA VAL A 168 -8.44 -4.90 14.82
C VAL A 168 -8.50 -6.43 14.75
N GLY A 169 -9.71 -6.96 14.90
CA GLY A 169 -9.93 -8.39 15.07
C GLY A 169 -9.41 -8.90 16.42
N PRO A 170 -9.26 -10.23 16.59
CA PRO A 170 -8.87 -10.82 17.87
C PRO A 170 -7.38 -10.68 18.21
N ASN A 171 -6.53 -10.42 17.19
CA ASN A 171 -5.09 -10.61 17.31
C ASN A 171 -4.29 -9.31 17.25
N LEU A 172 -4.93 -8.17 16.99
CA LEU A 172 -4.21 -6.91 16.78
C LEU A 172 -4.86 -5.80 17.58
N MET A 173 -4.06 -5.11 18.40
CA MET A 173 -4.44 -3.89 19.09
C MET A 173 -3.72 -2.72 18.43
N PHE A 174 -4.50 -1.78 17.90
CA PHE A 174 -3.96 -0.52 17.40
C PHE A 174 -4.18 0.58 18.44
N ARG A 175 -3.12 1.29 18.80
CA ARG A 175 -3.17 2.40 19.74
C ARG A 175 -2.72 3.67 19.04
N GLN A 176 -3.56 4.69 19.11
CA GLN A 176 -3.15 6.04 18.73
C GLN A 176 -2.63 6.76 19.98
N ASN A 177 -1.33 7.03 20.03
CA ASN A 177 -0.75 7.79 21.13
C ASN A 177 -1.03 9.31 20.97
N PRO A 178 -0.85 10.16 22.00
CA PRO A 178 -1.01 11.59 21.84
C PRO A 178 0.12 12.12 20.95
N ALA A 179 0.08 13.44 20.69
CA ALA A 179 1.14 14.11 19.99
C ALA A 179 2.49 13.84 20.69
N GLU A 180 3.49 13.39 19.94
CA GLU A 180 4.86 13.21 20.47
C GLU A 180 5.65 14.50 20.45
N GLY A 181 5.11 15.54 19.83
CA GLY A 181 5.64 16.88 19.75
C GLY A 181 4.69 17.77 18.95
N PRO A 182 5.09 19.02 18.66
CA PRO A 182 4.23 19.96 17.94
C PRO A 182 3.91 19.50 16.51
N GLY A 183 4.78 18.68 15.92
CA GLY A 183 4.74 18.32 14.51
C GLY A 183 4.42 16.86 14.22
N SER A 184 4.16 16.00 15.21
CA SER A 184 4.12 14.55 14.99
C SER A 184 3.20 13.76 15.92
N LYS A 185 2.94 12.51 15.53
CA LYS A 185 2.14 11.55 16.30
C LYS A 185 2.79 10.17 16.30
N LEU A 186 2.60 9.42 17.37
CA LEU A 186 2.97 8.00 17.45
C LEU A 186 1.74 7.12 17.25
N PHE A 187 1.92 6.09 16.43
CA PHE A 187 0.99 4.99 16.26
C PHE A 187 1.68 3.70 16.71
N ILE A 188 0.94 2.86 17.43
CA ILE A 188 1.46 1.61 17.96
C ILE A 188 0.53 0.49 17.51
N SER A 189 1.08 -0.56 16.94
CA SER A 189 0.36 -1.78 16.59
C SER A 189 0.96 -2.93 17.36
N GLN A 190 0.19 -3.53 18.28
CA GLN A 190 0.61 -4.71 19.04
C GLN A 190 -0.13 -5.93 18.52
N ASN A 191 0.62 -6.95 18.12
CA ASN A 191 0.11 -8.27 17.87
C ASN A 191 -0.05 -9.01 19.21
N LEU A 192 -1.29 -9.37 19.54
CA LEU A 192 -1.66 -10.00 20.82
C LEU A 192 -1.35 -11.51 20.86
N VAL A 193 -0.82 -12.08 19.78
CA VAL A 193 -0.49 -13.51 19.67
C VAL A 193 0.99 -13.77 19.87
N ASN A 194 1.86 -12.92 19.30
CA ASN A 194 3.31 -13.07 19.36
C ASN A 194 4.00 -11.91 20.08
N ASP A 195 3.23 -10.99 20.67
CA ASP A 195 3.68 -9.80 21.39
C ASP A 195 4.54 -8.82 20.57
N GLU A 196 4.59 -8.97 19.24
CA GLU A 196 5.29 -8.02 18.37
C GLU A 196 4.62 -6.64 18.44
N ILE A 197 5.42 -5.60 18.65
CA ILE A 197 4.99 -4.21 18.71
C ILE A 197 5.67 -3.42 17.60
N VAL A 198 4.85 -2.81 16.74
CA VAL A 198 5.31 -1.85 15.73
C VAL A 198 5.03 -0.44 16.24
N PHE A 199 6.08 0.35 16.41
CA PHE A 199 6.03 1.79 16.69
C PHE A 199 6.22 2.56 15.38
N LEU A 200 5.31 3.48 15.07
CA LEU A 200 5.39 4.37 13.91
C LEU A 200 5.29 5.82 14.36
N HIS A 201 6.39 6.57 14.26
CA HIS A 201 6.42 8.00 14.55
C HIS A 201 6.32 8.78 13.24
N LEU A 202 5.21 9.48 13.06
CA LEU A 202 4.80 10.04 11.78
C LEU A 202 4.62 11.55 11.87
N THR A 203 5.21 12.28 10.92
CA THR A 203 5.10 13.74 10.82
C THR A 203 3.67 14.16 10.47
N ASN A 204 3.23 15.36 10.85
CA ASN A 204 1.97 15.96 10.41
C ASN A 204 2.09 16.50 8.97
N PRO A 205 0.98 16.73 8.25
CA PRO A 205 1.01 17.21 6.85
C PRO A 205 1.69 18.56 6.59
N ALA A 206 2.01 19.34 7.63
CA ALA A 206 2.66 20.66 7.51
C ALA A 206 4.05 20.69 8.17
N TYR A 207 4.63 19.52 8.43
CA TYR A 207 5.94 19.39 9.06
C TYR A 207 7.04 19.95 8.17
N GLN A 208 7.91 20.78 8.74
CA GLN A 208 8.89 21.56 7.97
C GLN A 208 10.27 20.88 7.89
N GLU A 209 10.64 20.12 8.92
CA GLU A 209 12.00 19.58 8.99
C GLU A 209 12.20 18.40 8.03
N PRO A 210 13.33 18.35 7.31
CA PRO A 210 13.62 17.27 6.38
C PRO A 210 14.14 16.02 7.10
N THR A 211 14.08 14.88 6.40
CA THR A 211 14.73 13.64 6.85
C THR A 211 16.24 13.82 7.01
N ALA A 212 16.90 12.86 7.66
CA ALA A 212 18.36 12.81 7.76
C ALA A 212 19.05 12.79 6.39
N ARG A 213 18.41 12.22 5.36
CA ARG A 213 18.91 12.25 3.97
C ARG A 213 18.41 13.45 3.17
N GLY A 214 17.72 14.41 3.80
CA GLY A 214 17.30 15.66 3.17
C GLY A 214 16.14 15.49 2.19
N ILE A 215 15.14 14.66 2.53
CA ILE A 215 13.84 14.64 1.86
C ILE A 215 12.87 15.54 2.64
N SER A 216 12.18 16.42 1.95
CA SER A 216 11.22 17.37 2.49
C SER A 216 9.81 17.06 1.99
N LEU A 217 8.79 17.64 2.65
CA LEU A 217 7.45 17.61 2.09
C LEU A 217 7.44 18.36 0.75
N GLY A 218 6.71 17.82 -0.23
CA GLY A 218 6.65 18.35 -1.60
C GLY A 218 7.72 17.81 -2.56
N ASP A 219 8.73 17.07 -2.06
CA ASP A 219 9.68 16.39 -2.94
C ASP A 219 8.99 15.31 -3.77
N ASP A 220 9.48 15.09 -4.99
CA ASP A 220 8.96 14.05 -5.89
C ASP A 220 9.42 12.65 -5.47
N ARG A 221 8.62 11.64 -5.83
CA ARG A 221 9.02 10.23 -5.77
C ARG A 221 10.43 9.98 -6.32
N ALA A 222 10.77 10.59 -7.45
CA ALA A 222 12.07 10.43 -8.08
C ALA A 222 13.22 10.87 -7.15
N THR A 223 13.03 11.96 -6.41
CA THR A 223 13.99 12.44 -5.40
C THR A 223 14.13 11.46 -4.24
N VAL A 224 13.03 10.85 -3.80
CA VAL A 224 13.08 9.79 -2.77
C VAL A 224 13.89 8.59 -3.28
N VAL A 225 13.61 8.13 -4.50
CA VAL A 225 14.29 6.98 -5.12
C VAL A 225 15.77 7.26 -5.36
N GLU A 226 16.15 8.48 -5.73
CA GLU A 226 17.55 8.86 -5.86
C GLU A 226 18.33 8.68 -4.55
N LYS A 227 17.72 9.00 -3.40
CA LYS A 227 18.39 8.97 -2.09
C LYS A 227 18.27 7.66 -1.32
N TYR A 228 17.18 6.93 -1.54
CA TYR A 228 16.87 5.70 -0.81
C TYR A 228 16.81 4.46 -1.69
N GLY A 229 16.91 4.60 -3.02
CA GLY A 229 16.59 3.52 -3.95
C GLY A 229 15.09 3.26 -4.03
N GLU A 230 14.71 2.24 -4.78
CA GLU A 230 13.32 1.77 -4.77
C GLU A 230 12.99 1.11 -3.42
N PRO A 231 11.77 1.28 -2.90
CA PRO A 231 11.39 0.73 -1.61
C PRO A 231 11.28 -0.79 -1.67
N THR A 232 11.54 -1.45 -0.54
CA THR A 232 11.33 -2.90 -0.41
C THR A 232 9.85 -3.25 -0.53
N THR A 233 8.97 -2.34 -0.10
CA THR A 233 7.52 -2.51 -0.22
C THR A 233 6.88 -1.16 -0.58
N ALA A 234 6.00 -1.16 -1.57
CA ALA A 234 5.17 -0.02 -1.90
C ALA A 234 3.69 -0.39 -1.76
N VAL A 235 2.91 0.45 -1.10
CA VAL A 235 1.47 0.27 -0.93
C VAL A 235 0.76 1.40 -1.68
N GLU A 236 -0.01 1.04 -2.70
CA GLU A 236 -0.86 1.99 -3.40
C GLU A 236 -2.09 2.34 -2.56
N THR A 237 -2.42 3.63 -2.45
CA THR A 237 -3.59 4.13 -1.73
C THR A 237 -4.48 4.97 -2.64
N PRO A 238 -5.78 5.19 -2.34
CA PRO A 238 -6.61 6.08 -3.16
C PRO A 238 -6.09 7.53 -3.20
N ARG A 239 -5.24 7.91 -2.24
CA ARG A 239 -4.70 9.26 -2.08
C ARG A 239 -3.24 9.40 -2.50
N GLY A 240 -2.66 8.36 -3.10
CA GLY A 240 -1.24 8.35 -3.48
C GLY A 240 -0.57 7.01 -3.17
N GLN A 241 0.62 7.04 -2.58
CA GLN A 241 1.46 5.85 -2.38
C GLN A 241 2.14 5.89 -1.01
N ILE A 242 2.37 4.74 -0.40
CA ILE A 242 3.25 4.60 0.76
C ILE A 242 4.48 3.81 0.34
N MET A 243 5.64 4.43 0.40
CA MET A 243 6.94 3.80 0.15
C MET A 243 7.55 3.36 1.47
N VAL A 244 7.81 2.07 1.65
CA VAL A 244 8.32 1.50 2.91
C VAL A 244 9.74 0.97 2.70
N TYR A 245 10.67 1.53 3.46
CA TYR A 245 12.07 1.16 3.57
C TYR A 245 12.33 0.56 4.94
N LYS A 246 13.50 -0.04 5.18
CA LYS A 246 13.77 -0.79 6.43
C LYS A 246 13.54 -0.02 7.74
N ALA A 247 13.71 1.30 7.74
CA ALA A 247 13.61 2.13 8.94
C ALA A 247 12.78 3.41 8.77
N ILE A 248 12.25 3.65 7.57
CA ILE A 248 11.52 4.88 7.25
C ILE A 248 10.44 4.58 6.22
N LEU A 249 9.38 5.37 6.22
CA LEU A 249 8.38 5.38 5.17
C LEU A 249 8.06 6.80 4.70
N PHE A 250 7.62 6.89 3.46
CA PHE A 250 7.13 8.12 2.84
C PHE A 250 5.70 7.91 2.38
N ILE A 251 4.82 8.85 2.71
CA ILE A 251 3.45 8.90 2.21
C ILE A 251 3.42 9.98 1.15
N LEU A 252 3.23 9.56 -0.09
CA LEU A 252 3.10 10.41 -1.26
C LEU A 252 1.62 10.66 -1.53
N ASP A 253 1.30 11.84 -2.02
CA ASP A 253 -0.03 12.18 -2.49
C ASP A 253 -0.32 11.62 -3.91
N ASN A 254 -1.47 11.96 -4.46
CA ASN A 254 -1.92 11.55 -5.80
C ASN A 254 -1.13 12.21 -6.93
N HIS A 255 -0.29 13.21 -6.63
CA HIS A 255 0.64 13.84 -7.55
C HIS A 255 2.06 13.28 -7.41
N GLY A 256 2.27 12.26 -6.56
CA GLY A 256 3.58 11.67 -6.33
C GLY A 256 4.50 12.54 -5.48
N LYS A 257 3.95 13.52 -4.75
CA LYS A 257 4.69 14.42 -3.86
C LYS A 257 4.68 13.90 -2.44
N VAL A 258 5.80 13.98 -1.74
CA VAL A 258 5.90 13.59 -0.32
C VAL A 258 4.97 14.46 0.52
N ALA A 259 3.89 13.89 1.04
CA ALA A 259 2.94 14.56 1.91
C ALA A 259 3.28 14.40 3.39
N ARG A 260 3.86 13.24 3.75
CA ARG A 260 4.33 12.93 5.11
C ARG A 260 5.48 11.94 5.05
N TRP A 261 6.26 11.86 6.12
CA TRP A 261 7.27 10.81 6.30
C TRP A 261 7.31 10.39 7.77
N GLY A 262 7.83 9.21 8.04
CA GLY A 262 7.92 8.70 9.41
C GLY A 262 8.94 7.59 9.53
N ASN A 263 9.51 7.43 10.71
CA ASN A 263 10.35 6.28 11.04
C ASN A 263 9.56 5.28 11.88
N TYR A 264 10.00 4.03 11.85
CA TYR A 264 9.34 2.97 12.60
C TYR A 264 10.35 2.01 13.19
N LEU A 265 9.91 1.29 14.22
CA LEU A 265 10.67 0.26 14.91
C LEU A 265 9.74 -0.91 15.21
N ILE A 266 10.23 -2.11 14.95
CA ILE A 266 9.56 -3.36 15.32
C ILE A 266 10.30 -3.90 16.53
N SER A 267 9.57 -4.15 17.60
CA SER A 267 10.05 -4.79 18.83
C SER A 267 9.37 -6.13 18.95
N SER A 268 10.14 -7.16 19.26
CA SER A 268 9.69 -8.53 19.54
C SER A 268 10.17 -8.96 20.91
#